data_AF-A0A5N6UXD6-F1
#
_entry.id   AF-A0A5N6UXD6-F1
#
_cell.length_a   1.000
_cell.length_b   1.000
_cell.length_c   1.000
_cell.angle_alpha   90.00
_cell.angle_beta   90.00
_cell.angle_gamma   90.00
#
_symmetry.space_group_name_H-M   'P 1'
#
loop_
_entity.id
_entity.type
_entity.pdbx_description
1 polymer ?
#
loop_
_entity_poly.entity_id
_entity_poly.type
_entity_poly.pdbx_seq_one_letter_code
_entity_poly.pdbx_strand_id
1 'polypeptide(L)'
;MVAAAGAGPSPIEHKEPTAKALSDSIRFCLTRSAQQAAASIAARMKAEDGVSNAGASFHRHVPWKDVKRDLLPSETAAWLVDKKRGPKLSHKAMAILSLHHMIDMQLLKPYVYWLVKAL
;
A
#
# COMPACT_ATOMS: atom_id res chain seq x y z
N MET A 1 -4.31 -15.22 11.85
CA MET A 1 -3.39 -14.62 12.85
C MET A 1 -4.05 -14.52 14.22
N VAL A 2 -5.14 -13.77 14.40
CA VAL A 2 -5.82 -13.60 15.70
C VAL A 2 -6.38 -14.91 16.26
N ALA A 3 -7.21 -15.62 15.49
CA ALA A 3 -7.77 -16.91 15.90
C ALA A 3 -6.70 -17.99 16.14
N ALA A 4 -5.71 -18.07 15.25
CA ALA A 4 -4.58 -19.00 15.36
C ALA A 4 -3.73 -18.76 16.62
N ALA A 5 -3.66 -17.51 17.10
CA ALA A 5 -2.97 -17.16 18.33
C ALA A 5 -3.86 -17.34 19.59
N GLY A 6 -5.11 -17.77 19.43
CA GLY A 6 -6.08 -17.92 20.52
C GLY A 6 -6.63 -16.60 21.07
N ALA A 7 -6.29 -15.46 20.45
CA ALA A 7 -6.74 -14.13 20.89
C ALA A 7 -8.18 -13.79 20.47
N GLY A 8 -8.81 -14.66 19.68
CA GLY A 8 -10.20 -14.55 19.26
C GLY A 8 -10.72 -15.86 18.67
N PRO A 9 -12.03 -15.95 18.42
CA PRO A 9 -12.63 -17.15 17.82
C PRO A 9 -12.25 -17.26 16.35
N SER A 10 -12.52 -18.43 15.75
CA SER A 10 -12.48 -18.59 14.29
C SER A 10 -13.41 -17.57 13.61
N PRO A 11 -13.03 -17.02 12.44
CA PRO A 11 -13.86 -16.05 11.73
C PRO A 11 -15.28 -16.59 11.49
N ILE A 12 -16.28 -15.75 11.75
CA ILE A 12 -17.67 -16.05 11.42
C ILE A 12 -17.84 -15.99 9.90
N GLU A 13 -18.57 -16.94 9.33
CA GLU A 13 -18.90 -16.91 7.90
C GLU A 13 -19.72 -15.67 7.53
N HIS A 14 -19.25 -14.92 6.54
CA HIS A 14 -19.82 -13.62 6.16
C HIS A 14 -21.22 -13.71 5.55
N LYS A 15 -21.60 -14.86 4.99
CA LYS A 15 -22.89 -15.03 4.28
C LYS A 15 -24.06 -15.30 5.23
N GLU A 16 -23.79 -15.89 6.39
CA GLU A 16 -24.84 -16.33 7.32
C GLU A 16 -24.44 -16.08 8.80
N PRO A 17 -24.21 -14.82 9.21
CA PRO A 17 -23.96 -14.53 10.61
C PRO A 17 -25.23 -14.75 11.44
N THR A 18 -25.20 -15.70 12.36
CA THR A 18 -26.30 -15.92 13.32
C THR A 18 -26.05 -15.14 14.61
N ALA A 19 -27.12 -14.66 15.25
CA ALA A 19 -27.02 -13.99 16.55
C ALA A 19 -26.32 -14.87 17.60
N LYS A 20 -26.52 -16.20 17.54
CA LYS A 20 -25.85 -17.18 18.39
C LYS A 20 -24.34 -17.23 18.12
N ALA A 21 -23.92 -17.37 16.86
CA ALA A 21 -22.50 -17.40 16.50
C ALA A 21 -21.77 -16.12 16.93
N LEU A 22 -22.41 -14.96 16.81
CA LEU A 22 -21.87 -13.69 17.30
C LEU A 22 -21.77 -13.67 18.83
N SER A 23 -22.84 -14.06 19.53
CA SER A 23 -22.87 -14.12 20.99
C SER A 23 -21.76 -15.02 21.55
N ASP A 24 -21.58 -16.20 20.97
CA ASP A 24 -20.57 -17.17 21.38
C ASP A 24 -19.15 -16.67 21.07
N SER A 25 -18.97 -15.98 19.94
CA SER A 25 -17.71 -15.32 19.58
C SER A 25 -17.31 -14.22 20.57
N ILE A 26 -18.28 -13.40 21.00
CA ILE A 26 -18.04 -12.36 22.02
C ILE A 26 -17.67 -13.01 23.35
N ARG A 27 -18.40 -14.05 23.78
CA ARG A 27 -18.07 -14.79 25.01
C ARG A 27 -16.67 -15.38 24.96
N PHE A 28 -16.25 -15.93 23.82
CA PHE A 28 -14.88 -16.41 23.64
C PHE A 28 -13.86 -15.29 23.88
N CYS A 29 -14.05 -14.11 23.27
CA CYS A 29 -13.15 -12.98 23.46
C CYS A 29 -13.05 -12.50 24.92
N LEU A 30 -14.09 -12.75 25.73
CA LEU A 30 -14.11 -12.41 27.16
C LEU A 30 -13.42 -13.45 28.04
N THR A 31 -12.99 -14.59 27.49
CA THR A 31 -12.24 -15.60 28.26
C THR A 31 -10.87 -15.08 28.68
N ARG A 32 -10.38 -15.53 29.84
CA ARG A 32 -9.06 -15.16 30.35
C ARG A 32 -7.94 -15.55 29.38
N SER A 33 -8.05 -16.72 28.73
CA SER A 33 -7.10 -17.18 27.73
C SER A 33 -7.02 -16.25 26.52
N ALA A 34 -8.17 -15.82 25.99
CA ALA A 34 -8.20 -14.89 24.85
C ALA A 34 -7.61 -13.53 25.22
N GLN A 35 -7.94 -13.01 26.42
CA GLN A 35 -7.37 -11.76 26.92
C GLN A 35 -5.84 -11.84 27.12
N GLN A 36 -5.34 -12.97 27.65
CA GLN A 36 -3.90 -13.19 27.82
C GLN A 36 -3.17 -13.29 26.48
N ALA A 37 -3.74 -14.02 25.51
CA ALA A 37 -3.19 -14.09 24.16
C ALA A 37 -3.18 -12.72 23.48
N ALA A 38 -4.27 -11.95 23.60
CA ALA A 38 -4.35 -10.59 23.09
C ALA A 38 -3.31 -9.66 23.74
N ALA A 39 -3.12 -9.75 25.06
CA ALA A 39 -2.09 -8.98 25.77
C ALA A 39 -0.67 -9.34 25.32
N SER A 40 -0.41 -10.63 25.05
CA SER A 40 0.87 -11.08 24.48
C SER A 40 1.13 -10.50 23.09
N ILE A 41 0.11 -10.50 22.21
CA ILE A 41 0.20 -9.86 20.90
C ILE A 41 0.46 -8.36 21.06
N ALA A 42 -0.26 -7.67 21.94
CA ALA A 42 -0.08 -6.24 22.18
C ALA A 42 1.33 -5.91 22.71
N ALA A 43 1.88 -6.74 23.59
CA ALA A 43 3.25 -6.58 24.09
C ALA A 43 4.29 -6.72 22.97
N ARG A 44 4.10 -7.69 22.05
CA ARG A 44 4.94 -7.84 20.86
C ARG A 44 4.85 -6.63 19.95
N MET A 45 3.64 -6.19 19.61
CA MET A 45 3.42 -5.00 18.76
C MET A 45 4.04 -3.74 19.37
N LYS A 46 4.02 -3.59 20.70
CA LYS A 46 4.65 -2.46 21.40
C LYS A 46 6.18 -2.46 21.29
N ALA A 47 6.80 -3.64 21.18
CA ALA A 47 8.23 -3.80 21.02
C ALA A 47 8.69 -3.70 19.54
N GLU A 48 7.76 -3.69 18.60
CA GLU A 48 8.04 -3.62 17.17
C GLU A 48 8.19 -2.16 16.70
N ASP A 49 9.11 -1.92 15.77
CA ASP A 49 9.16 -0.68 14.97
C ASP A 49 8.29 -0.84 13.71
N GLY A 50 6.99 -1.08 13.91
CA GLY A 50 6.07 -1.47 12.84
C GLY A 50 5.96 -0.42 11.74
N VAL A 51 5.99 0.87 12.09
CA VAL A 51 5.86 1.97 11.13
C VAL A 51 7.11 2.07 10.26
N SER A 52 8.30 2.12 10.86
CA SER A 52 9.54 2.21 10.06
C SER A 52 9.74 0.94 9.25
N ASN A 53 9.42 -0.24 9.79
CA ASN A 53 9.51 -1.50 9.07
C ASN A 53 8.52 -1.56 7.90
N ALA A 54 7.30 -1.06 8.07
CA ALA A 54 6.31 -0.96 6.99
C ALA A 54 6.80 0.01 5.90
N GLY A 55 7.30 1.19 6.27
CA GLY A 55 7.89 2.14 5.34
C GLY A 55 9.07 1.54 4.57
N ALA A 56 10.03 0.93 5.27
CA ALA A 56 11.17 0.27 4.66
C ALA A 56 10.74 -0.89 3.75
N SER A 57 9.75 -1.69 4.16
CA SER A 57 9.19 -2.76 3.33
C SER A 57 8.55 -2.22 2.06
N PHE A 58 7.75 -1.17 2.18
CA PHE A 58 7.17 -0.47 1.05
C PHE A 58 8.26 0.00 0.08
N HIS A 59 9.27 0.72 0.58
CA HIS A 59 10.38 1.18 -0.26
C HIS A 59 11.16 0.03 -0.91
N ARG A 60 11.34 -1.12 -0.25
CA ARG A 60 12.00 -2.31 -0.85
C ARG A 60 11.19 -2.92 -1.98
N HIS A 61 9.86 -2.88 -1.92
CA HIS A 61 8.98 -3.49 -2.91
C HIS A 61 8.55 -2.54 -4.03
N VAL A 62 9.01 -1.30 -4.01
CA VAL A 62 8.85 -0.39 -5.15
C VAL A 62 9.85 -0.76 -6.25
N PRO A 63 9.43 -1.15 -7.47
CA PRO A 63 10.27 -1.23 -8.67
C PRO A 63 10.81 0.16 -9.05
N TRP A 64 11.83 0.62 -8.34
CA TRP A 64 12.47 1.91 -8.60
C TRP A 64 13.00 2.03 -10.02
N LYS A 65 13.39 0.92 -10.66
CA LYS A 65 13.82 0.91 -12.07
C LYS A 65 12.70 1.34 -13.03
N ASP A 66 11.45 0.98 -12.72
CA ASP A 66 10.30 1.35 -13.54
C ASP A 66 9.79 2.78 -13.23
N VAL A 67 10.13 3.28 -12.05
CA VAL A 67 9.79 4.62 -11.56
C VAL A 67 10.86 5.67 -11.90
N LYS A 68 12.11 5.26 -12.17
CA LYS A 68 13.20 6.15 -12.56
C LYS A 68 12.91 6.87 -13.88
N ARG A 69 13.42 8.09 -13.98
CA ARG A 69 13.17 9.05 -15.07
C ARG A 69 14.39 9.15 -15.97
N ASP A 70 14.12 9.46 -17.23
CA ASP A 70 15.16 9.55 -18.26
C ASP A 70 15.89 10.91 -18.23
N LEU A 71 15.25 11.97 -17.70
CA LEU A 71 15.74 13.36 -17.78
C LEU A 71 16.07 14.02 -16.43
N LEU A 72 15.24 13.84 -15.40
CA LEU A 72 15.43 14.42 -14.06
C LEU A 72 15.31 13.32 -12.99
N PRO A 73 16.42 12.68 -12.58
CA PRO A 73 16.39 11.51 -11.69
C PRO A 73 15.88 11.77 -10.27
N SER A 74 15.89 13.03 -9.81
CA SER A 74 15.40 13.44 -8.47
C SER A 74 13.90 13.70 -8.42
N GLU A 75 13.20 13.65 -9.55
CA GLU A 75 11.79 14.04 -9.68
C GLU A 75 10.91 12.83 -10.04
N THR A 76 9.61 12.90 -9.74
CA THR A 76 8.61 11.88 -10.11
C THR A 76 8.04 12.16 -11.50
N ALA A 77 7.77 11.16 -12.36
CA ALA A 77 7.03 11.42 -13.60
C ALA A 77 5.58 11.50 -13.31
N ALA A 78 5.00 12.47 -13.99
CA ALA A 78 3.58 12.59 -14.18
C ALA A 78 3.17 12.25 -15.61
N TRP A 79 4.10 12.18 -16.58
CA TRP A 79 3.75 12.16 -18.02
C TRP A 79 4.53 11.13 -18.85
N LEU A 80 3.88 10.61 -19.89
CA LEU A 80 4.43 9.80 -20.98
C LEU A 80 4.30 10.54 -22.30
N VAL A 81 5.39 10.62 -23.07
CA VAL A 81 5.38 11.16 -24.44
C VAL A 81 4.79 10.15 -25.44
N ASP A 82 5.01 8.85 -25.22
CA ASP A 82 4.38 7.75 -25.97
C ASP A 82 4.16 6.55 -25.02
N LYS A 83 3.05 5.83 -25.20
CA LYS A 83 2.68 4.63 -24.41
C LYS A 83 3.62 3.45 -24.63
N LYS A 84 4.23 3.30 -25.82
CA LYS A 84 5.00 2.09 -26.14
C LYS A 84 6.46 2.18 -25.71
N ARG A 85 7.15 3.29 -26.01
CA ARG A 85 8.58 3.48 -25.71
C ARG A 85 8.99 4.93 -25.44
N GLY A 86 8.03 5.83 -25.17
CA GLY A 86 8.33 7.25 -24.98
C GLY A 86 9.02 7.53 -23.64
N PRO A 87 9.87 8.56 -23.56
CA PRO A 87 10.51 8.97 -22.33
C PRO A 87 9.48 9.39 -21.28
N LYS A 88 9.79 9.13 -20.01
CA LYS A 88 8.90 9.48 -18.89
C LYS A 88 9.32 10.83 -18.29
N LEU A 89 8.40 11.79 -18.28
CA LEU A 89 8.69 13.17 -17.89
C LEU A 89 8.11 13.53 -16.51
N SER A 90 8.92 14.20 -15.69
CA SER A 90 8.41 14.90 -14.51
C SER A 90 7.56 16.10 -14.92
N HIS A 91 6.74 16.60 -13.99
CA HIS A 91 5.94 17.79 -14.24
C HIS A 91 6.84 19.00 -14.57
N LYS A 92 7.98 19.12 -13.88
CA LYS A 92 8.99 20.15 -14.15
C LYS A 92 9.64 19.99 -15.53
N ALA A 93 10.07 18.77 -15.90
CA ALA A 93 10.65 18.52 -17.22
C ALA A 93 9.65 18.81 -18.34
N MET A 94 8.39 18.40 -18.18
CA MET A 94 7.30 18.72 -19.11
C MET A 94 7.14 20.22 -19.27
N ALA A 95 7.08 20.99 -18.17
CA ALA A 95 6.92 22.44 -18.22
C ALA A 95 8.07 23.14 -18.97
N ILE A 96 9.32 22.74 -18.70
CA ILE A 96 10.49 23.30 -19.38
C ILE A 96 10.45 22.97 -20.89
N LEU A 97 10.21 21.71 -21.24
CA LEU A 97 10.17 21.30 -22.65
C LEU A 97 9.04 21.98 -23.43
N SER A 98 7.89 22.19 -22.79
CA SER A 98 6.77 22.90 -23.41
C SER A 98 7.05 24.40 -23.59
N LEU A 99 7.70 25.05 -22.61
CA LEU A 99 8.12 26.44 -22.71
C LEU A 99 9.03 26.69 -23.93
N HIS A 100 9.90 25.74 -24.24
CA HIS A 100 10.79 25.79 -25.39
C HIS A 100 10.17 25.23 -26.69
N HIS A 101 8.87 24.96 -26.71
CA HIS A 101 8.15 24.38 -27.85
C HIS A 101 8.72 23.04 -28.36
N MET A 102 9.40 22.28 -27.48
CA MET A 102 10.02 21.00 -27.84
C MET A 102 9.09 19.79 -27.70
N ILE A 103 7.93 19.97 -27.04
CA ILE A 103 6.89 18.95 -26.91
C ILE A 103 5.50 19.59 -27.00
N ASP A 104 4.54 18.83 -27.53
CA ASP A 104 3.12 19.19 -27.48
C ASP A 104 2.45 18.52 -26.28
N MET A 105 1.89 19.35 -25.39
CA MET A 105 1.19 18.87 -24.19
C MET A 105 -0.04 18.01 -24.53
N GLN A 106 -0.68 18.22 -25.68
CA GLN A 106 -1.86 17.44 -26.09
C GLN A 106 -1.53 15.97 -26.39
N LEU A 107 -0.27 15.70 -26.74
CA LEU A 107 0.20 14.34 -27.05
C LEU A 107 0.63 13.58 -25.78
N LEU A 108 0.81 14.29 -24.66
CA LEU A 108 1.20 13.69 -23.39
C LEU A 108 0.05 12.91 -22.77
N LYS A 109 0.40 11.80 -22.10
CA LYS A 109 -0.56 11.01 -21.32
C LYS A 109 -0.13 10.94 -19.87
N PRO A 110 -1.07 10.94 -18.91
CA PRO A 110 -0.73 10.73 -17.51
C PRO A 110 0.01 9.42 -17.31
N TYR A 111 1.15 9.48 -16.63
CA TYR A 111 1.87 8.31 -16.15
C TYR A 111 1.19 7.82 -14.87
N VAL A 112 0.29 6.84 -14.99
CA VAL A 112 -0.35 6.20 -13.84
C VAL A 112 0.62 5.17 -13.27
N TYR A 113 1.12 5.44 -12.07
CA TYR A 113 1.95 4.51 -11.32
C TYR A 113 1.20 3.19 -11.09
N TRP A 114 1.90 2.05 -11.20
CA TRP A 114 1.34 0.76 -10.80
C TRP A 114 0.90 0.77 -9.33
N LEU A 115 1.55 1.60 -8.51
CA LEU A 115 1.27 1.76 -7.09
C LEU A 115 -0.18 2.22 -6.80
N VAL A 116 -0.77 3.04 -7.68
CA VAL A 116 -2.17 3.50 -7.56
C VAL A 116 -3.16 2.41 -7.98
N LYS A 117 -2.71 1.38 -8.72
CA LYS A 117 -3.52 0.22 -9.09
C LYS A 117 -3.40 -0.95 -8.10
N ALA A 118 -2.41 -0.89 -7.21
CA ALA A 118 -2.09 -1.95 -6.26
C ALA A 118 -2.59 -1.67 -4.83
N LEU A 119 -3.04 -0.44 -4.57
CA LEU A 119 -3.78 -0.02 -3.38
C LEU A 119 -5.27 -0.02 -3.69
#